data_AF-A0A6C0E6G8-F1
#
_entry.id   AF-A0A6C0E6G8-F1
#
_cell.length_a   1.000
_cell.length_b   1.000
_cell.length_c   1.000
_cell.angle_alpha   90.00
_cell.angle_beta   90.00
_cell.angle_gamma   90.00
#
_symmetry.space_group_name_H-M   'P 1'
#
loop_
_entity.id
_entity.type
_entity.pdbx_description
1 polymer ?
#
loop_
_entity_poly.entity_id
_entity_poly.type
_entity_poly.pdbx_seq_one_letter_code
_entity_poly.pdbx_strand_id
1 'polypeptide(L)'
;MDTLILCLILLIGIYICFNSFYQIEKFEMKMLPRAEIDPKLYLDNDIAKHLEKSIADLDAISPYKNINVNKIAELTSKELGLNSLEDANFKAKYDTQSKMIKDIGAELEVIKKHPTIANVRSPQIKSIKSLDNSQPINLIPLDNNKHMISLNGQCLFNNPQSKTMVVPCNQDDPNQFFDLKLVTNKNDYINHVDTLGSYYNEGINGGIKYPFHLVKSVTGGNCMESDKSMISFRPCSMTKKQQWKGFTEHQKCLG
;
A
#
# COMPACT_ATOMS: atom_id res chain seq x y z
N MET A 1 -5.83 -66.78 20.79
CA MET A 1 -4.47 -66.30 21.13
C MET A 1 -4.16 -64.99 20.39
N ASP A 2 -4.70 -64.82 19.19
CA ASP A 2 -4.43 -63.67 18.30
C ASP A 2 -4.99 -62.33 18.79
N THR A 3 -6.12 -62.32 19.49
CA THR A 3 -6.70 -61.10 20.07
C THR A 3 -5.82 -60.48 21.17
N LEU A 4 -5.06 -61.30 21.89
CA LEU A 4 -4.21 -60.86 22.99
C LEU A 4 -2.91 -60.21 22.45
N ILE A 5 -2.41 -60.73 21.32
CA ILE A 5 -1.26 -60.17 20.60
C ILE A 5 -1.61 -58.80 19.99
N LEU A 6 -2.81 -58.67 19.43
CA LEU A 6 -3.26 -57.40 18.83
C LEU A 6 -3.43 -56.28 19.87
N CYS A 7 -3.95 -56.60 21.06
CA CYS A 7 -4.02 -55.65 22.17
C CYS A 7 -2.63 -55.21 22.66
N LEU A 8 -1.66 -56.12 22.73
CA LEU A 8 -0.29 -55.79 23.12
C LEU A 8 0.38 -54.84 22.12
N ILE A 9 0.19 -55.04 20.81
CA ILE A 9 0.75 -54.16 19.78
C ILE A 9 0.15 -52.75 19.85
N LEU A 10 -1.17 -52.64 20.08
CA LEU A 10 -1.84 -51.34 20.24
C LEU A 10 -1.35 -50.57 21.47
N LEU A 11 -1.16 -51.26 22.61
CA LEU A 11 -0.65 -50.64 23.83
C LEU A 11 0.79 -50.16 23.67
N ILE A 12 1.63 -50.93 22.96
CA ILE A 12 3.01 -50.52 22.64
C ILE A 12 3.00 -49.30 21.72
N GLY A 13 2.13 -49.26 20.71
CA GLY A 13 1.99 -48.11 19.81
C GLY A 13 1.58 -46.82 20.54
N ILE A 14 0.58 -46.91 21.42
CA ILE A 14 0.12 -45.77 22.24
C ILE A 14 1.23 -45.30 23.18
N TYR A 15 1.97 -46.23 23.81
CA TYR A 15 3.09 -45.89 24.69
C TYR A 15 4.21 -45.16 23.94
N ILE A 16 4.56 -45.61 22.73
CA ILE A 16 5.56 -44.94 21.88
C ILE A 16 5.09 -43.54 21.50
N CYS A 17 3.84 -43.37 21.07
CA CYS A 17 3.29 -42.05 20.71
C CYS A 17 3.29 -41.08 21.91
N PHE A 18 2.89 -41.54 23.10
CA PHE A 18 2.92 -40.70 24.32
C PHE A 18 4.35 -40.31 24.71
N ASN A 19 5.30 -41.24 24.63
CA ASN A 19 6.68 -40.95 24.99
C ASN A 19 7.36 -39.99 23.98
N SER A 20 7.02 -40.08 22.69
CA SER A 20 7.46 -39.12 21.67
C SER A 20 6.88 -37.73 21.90
N PHE A 21 5.61 -37.62 22.28
CA PHE A 21 4.98 -36.32 22.57
C PHE A 21 5.59 -35.66 23.83
N TYR A 22 5.87 -36.46 24.87
CA TYR A 22 6.50 -35.99 26.11
C TYR A 22 7.91 -35.42 25.91
N GLN A 23 8.67 -35.93 24.93
CA GLN A 23 10.01 -35.39 24.60
C GLN A 23 9.94 -34.07 23.83
N ILE A 24 8.89 -33.82 23.05
CA ILE A 24 8.72 -32.56 22.31
C ILE A 24 8.40 -31.42 23.28
N GLU A 25 7.55 -31.65 24.28
CA GLU A 25 7.22 -30.64 25.30
C GLU A 25 8.44 -30.27 26.18
N LYS A 26 9.34 -31.23 26.43
CA LYS A 26 10.60 -30.97 27.14
C LYS A 26 11.63 -30.20 26.32
N PHE A 27 11.47 -30.14 24.99
CA PHE A 27 12.40 -29.42 24.11
C PHE A 27 12.09 -27.91 24.04
N GLU A 28 10.89 -27.47 24.40
CA GLU A 28 10.53 -26.04 24.43
C GLU A 28 11.02 -25.28 25.69
N MET A 29 11.60 -25.96 26.69
CA MET A 29 12.00 -25.33 27.97
C MET A 29 13.51 -25.31 28.27
N LYS A 30 14.37 -25.36 27.23
CA LYS A 30 15.82 -25.13 27.39
C LYS A 30 16.44 -24.26 26.28
N MET A 31 15.76 -23.19 25.87
CA MET A 31 16.48 -22.06 25.27
C MET A 31 17.15 -21.27 26.41
N LEU A 32 18.48 -21.39 26.48
CA LEU A 32 19.35 -20.51 27.27
C LEU A 32 18.98 -19.04 27.04
N PRO A 33 19.12 -18.16 28.05
CA PRO A 33 18.94 -16.74 27.86
C PRO A 33 19.93 -16.29 26.79
N ARG A 34 19.41 -15.95 25.62
CA ARG A 34 20.16 -15.25 24.59
C ARG A 34 20.55 -13.93 25.23
N ALA A 35 21.83 -13.77 25.56
CA ALA A 35 22.35 -12.44 25.86
C ALA A 35 21.98 -11.56 24.66
N GLU A 36 21.06 -10.64 24.88
CA GLU A 36 20.79 -9.53 23.97
C GLU A 36 22.07 -8.70 23.92
N ILE A 37 22.99 -9.10 23.06
CA ILE A 37 23.90 -8.15 22.45
C ILE A 37 23.03 -7.44 21.43
N ASP A 38 22.48 -6.30 21.83
CA ASP A 38 21.72 -5.42 20.96
C ASP A 38 22.67 -4.79 19.92
N PRO A 39 22.64 -5.20 18.64
CA PRO A 39 23.46 -4.58 17.62
C PRO A 39 22.96 -3.17 17.24
N LYS A 40 21.77 -2.74 17.72
CA LYS A 40 21.32 -1.34 17.56
C LYS A 40 22.02 -0.40 18.51
N LEU A 41 22.44 -0.83 19.70
CA LEU A 41 22.97 0.09 20.71
C LEU A 41 24.32 0.73 20.33
N TYR A 42 25.11 0.08 19.47
CA TYR A 42 26.38 0.62 18.99
C TYR A 42 26.30 1.30 17.62
N LEU A 43 25.29 0.99 16.80
CA LEU A 43 25.10 1.62 15.49
C LEU A 43 24.21 2.87 15.58
N ASP A 44 23.33 2.95 16.59
CA ASP A 44 22.42 4.08 16.76
C ASP A 44 23.13 5.32 17.34
N ASN A 45 24.23 5.18 18.09
CA ASN A 45 24.83 6.33 18.78
C ASN A 45 25.66 7.25 17.86
N ASP A 46 26.40 6.68 16.90
CA ASP A 46 27.17 7.48 15.93
C ASP A 46 26.27 8.04 14.82
N ILE A 47 25.28 7.26 14.37
CA ILE A 47 24.30 7.73 13.40
C ILE A 47 23.40 8.79 14.04
N ALA A 48 22.92 8.60 15.29
CA ALA A 48 22.13 9.61 15.98
C ALA A 48 22.93 10.89 16.24
N LYS A 49 24.21 10.82 16.63
CA LYS A 49 25.05 12.02 16.76
C LYS A 49 25.26 12.74 15.45
N HIS A 50 25.47 12.01 14.34
CA HIS A 50 25.57 12.62 13.03
C HIS A 50 24.24 13.21 12.55
N LEU A 51 23.12 12.57 12.87
CA LEU A 51 21.78 13.06 12.55
C LEU A 51 21.43 14.29 13.38
N GLU A 52 21.69 14.29 14.69
CA GLU A 52 21.46 15.42 15.60
C GLU A 52 22.32 16.62 15.20
N LYS A 53 23.59 16.39 14.83
CA LYS A 53 24.44 17.47 14.29
C LYS A 53 23.89 18.00 12.97
N SER A 54 23.46 17.13 12.06
CA SER A 54 22.88 17.54 10.77
C SER A 54 21.54 18.26 10.94
N ILE A 55 20.73 17.86 11.92
CA ILE A 55 19.45 18.49 12.27
C ILE A 55 19.71 19.85 12.94
N ALA A 56 20.70 19.96 13.84
CA ALA A 56 21.08 21.24 14.45
C ALA A 56 21.67 22.20 13.40
N ASP A 57 22.45 21.69 12.45
CA ASP A 57 22.95 22.46 11.31
C ASP A 57 21.79 22.89 10.38
N LEU A 58 20.77 22.05 10.18
CA LEU A 58 19.56 22.37 9.40
C LEU A 58 18.61 23.34 10.13
N ASP A 59 18.46 23.23 11.44
CA ASP A 59 17.66 24.14 12.26
C ASP A 59 18.33 25.51 12.41
N ALA A 60 19.66 25.56 12.39
CA ALA A 60 20.42 26.79 12.23
C ALA A 60 20.21 27.44 10.84
N ILE A 61 19.66 26.69 9.87
CA ILE A 61 19.43 27.13 8.48
C ILE A 61 17.97 27.55 8.22
N SER A 62 16.99 27.28 9.11
CA SER A 62 15.62 27.78 8.87
C SER A 62 14.75 27.86 10.13
N PRO A 63 14.12 29.02 10.38
CA PRO A 63 12.84 29.27 9.71
C PRO A 63 12.87 30.62 8.98
N TYR A 64 12.70 30.60 7.65
CA TYR A 64 12.51 31.77 6.79
C TYR A 64 13.66 32.78 6.71
N LYS A 65 14.72 32.42 5.98
CA LYS A 65 15.49 33.42 5.22
C LYS A 65 16.14 32.78 4.00
N ASN A 66 15.53 33.03 2.84
CA ASN A 66 16.15 33.10 1.52
C ASN A 66 17.45 32.28 1.38
N ILE A 67 17.31 30.97 1.17
CA ILE A 67 18.46 30.08 0.93
C ILE A 67 19.18 30.59 -0.31
N ASN A 68 20.29 31.29 -0.10
CA ASN A 68 21.13 31.77 -1.18
C ASN A 68 21.92 30.57 -1.71
N VAL A 69 21.36 29.93 -2.74
CA VAL A 69 21.90 28.73 -3.39
C VAL A 69 23.37 28.92 -3.79
N ASN A 70 23.80 30.16 -4.09
CA ASN A 70 25.18 30.47 -4.42
C ASN A 70 26.13 30.29 -3.22
N LYS A 71 25.67 30.55 -2.00
CA LYS A 71 26.46 30.39 -0.77
C LYS A 71 26.63 28.93 -0.37
N ILE A 72 25.65 28.08 -0.70
CA ILE A 72 25.77 26.62 -0.55
C ILE A 72 26.81 26.10 -1.52
N ALA A 73 26.73 26.50 -2.80
CA ALA A 73 27.69 26.09 -3.81
C ALA A 73 29.14 26.50 -3.44
N GLU A 74 29.33 27.71 -2.92
CA GLU A 74 30.64 28.23 -2.46
C GLU A 74 31.22 27.44 -1.27
N LEU A 75 30.37 27.06 -0.31
CA LEU A 75 30.80 26.24 0.83
C LEU A 75 31.14 24.81 0.40
N THR A 76 30.34 24.21 -0.48
CA THR A 76 30.61 22.86 -1.01
C THR A 76 31.88 22.81 -1.84
N SER A 77 32.18 23.83 -2.66
CA SER A 77 33.42 23.90 -3.42
C SER A 77 34.65 24.10 -2.53
N LYS A 78 34.50 24.82 -1.42
CA LYS A 78 35.59 25.07 -0.46
C LYS A 78 35.92 23.83 0.39
N GLU A 79 34.91 23.06 0.78
CA GLU A 79 35.08 21.87 1.63
C GLU A 79 35.70 20.68 0.87
N LEU A 80 35.45 20.57 -0.43
CA LEU A 80 35.82 19.38 -1.22
C LEU A 80 37.19 19.45 -1.92
N GLY A 81 37.84 20.62 -1.97
CA GLY A 81 39.21 20.76 -2.50
C GLY A 81 39.41 20.19 -3.91
N LEU A 82 38.41 20.33 -4.80
CA LEU A 82 38.39 19.69 -6.11
C LEU A 82 39.18 20.50 -7.16
N ASN A 83 39.92 19.79 -8.01
CA ASN A 83 40.79 20.36 -9.02
C ASN A 83 40.01 20.77 -10.28
N SER A 84 40.40 21.89 -10.90
CA SER A 84 39.72 22.67 -11.96
C SER A 84 39.07 21.94 -13.17
N LEU A 85 39.31 20.65 -13.39
CA LEU A 85 38.65 19.87 -14.45
C LEU A 85 37.33 19.23 -13.99
N GLU A 86 37.22 18.88 -12.71
CA GLU A 86 35.98 18.37 -12.10
C GLU A 86 34.94 19.49 -11.92
N ASP A 87 35.40 20.73 -11.77
CA ASP A 87 34.56 21.93 -11.69
C ASP A 87 33.74 22.17 -12.96
N ALA A 88 34.31 21.95 -14.15
CA ALA A 88 33.59 22.19 -15.41
C ALA A 88 32.45 21.17 -15.60
N ASN A 89 32.71 19.90 -15.29
CA ASN A 89 31.71 18.82 -15.38
C ASN A 89 30.64 18.95 -14.29
N PHE A 90 31.03 19.32 -13.07
CA PHE A 90 30.08 19.58 -11.99
C PHE A 90 29.20 20.78 -12.29
N LYS A 91 29.80 21.89 -12.74
CA LYS A 91 29.07 23.10 -13.12
C LYS A 91 28.11 22.86 -14.28
N ALA A 92 28.53 22.12 -15.31
CA ALA A 92 27.65 21.77 -16.43
C ALA A 92 26.44 20.93 -15.99
N LYS A 93 26.64 19.97 -15.07
CA LYS A 93 25.53 19.19 -14.48
C LYS A 93 24.61 20.06 -13.64
N TYR A 94 25.18 20.93 -12.81
CA TYR A 94 24.42 21.86 -11.98
C TYR A 94 23.59 22.83 -12.83
N ASP A 95 24.17 23.43 -13.86
CA ASP A 95 23.49 24.35 -14.78
C ASP A 95 22.34 23.64 -15.52
N THR A 96 22.55 22.38 -15.91
CA THR A 96 21.50 21.55 -16.54
C THR A 96 20.35 21.27 -15.58
N GLN A 97 20.64 20.89 -14.33
CA GLN A 97 19.62 20.64 -13.31
C GLN A 97 18.87 21.91 -12.92
N SER A 98 19.58 23.03 -12.76
CA SER A 98 19.01 24.33 -12.46
C SER A 98 18.05 24.79 -13.56
N LYS A 99 18.44 24.57 -14.83
CA LYS A 99 17.56 24.83 -15.98
C LYS A 99 16.31 23.95 -15.95
N MET A 100 16.44 22.65 -15.72
CA MET A 100 15.27 21.74 -15.61
C MET A 100 14.31 22.17 -14.50
N ILE A 101 14.82 22.55 -13.32
CA ILE A 101 13.98 23.04 -12.21
C ILE A 101 13.25 24.32 -12.61
N LYS A 102 13.94 25.23 -13.29
CA LYS A 102 13.34 26.48 -13.77
C LYS A 102 12.25 26.22 -14.81
N ASP A 103 12.48 25.29 -15.74
CA ASP A 103 11.52 24.92 -16.79
C ASP A 103 10.28 24.27 -16.16
N ILE A 104 10.44 23.34 -15.20
CA ILE A 104 9.34 22.76 -14.42
C ILE A 104 8.57 23.83 -13.65
N GLY A 105 9.28 24.77 -13.02
CA GLY A 105 8.66 25.89 -12.31
C GLY A 105 7.81 26.76 -13.23
N ALA A 106 8.28 27.03 -14.45
CA ALA A 106 7.54 27.78 -15.46
C ALA A 106 6.29 27.02 -15.94
N GLU A 107 6.40 25.71 -16.18
CA GLU A 107 5.24 24.86 -16.53
C GLU A 107 4.20 24.83 -15.41
N LEU A 108 4.63 24.71 -14.15
CA LEU A 108 3.73 24.77 -12.99
C LEU A 108 3.01 26.12 -12.88
N GLU A 109 3.67 27.23 -13.18
CA GLU A 109 3.04 28.55 -13.18
C GLU A 109 2.03 28.71 -14.32
N VAL A 110 2.27 28.11 -15.50
CA VAL A 110 1.28 28.05 -16.59
C VAL A 110 0.05 27.25 -16.16
N ILE A 111 0.26 26.09 -15.52
CA ILE A 111 -0.80 25.22 -15.01
C ILE A 111 -1.62 25.93 -13.91
N LYS A 112 -0.97 26.62 -12.97
CA LYS A 112 -1.65 27.40 -11.91
C LYS A 112 -2.48 28.56 -12.44
N LYS A 113 -2.03 29.19 -13.53
CA LYS A 113 -2.72 30.31 -14.19
C LYS A 113 -3.88 29.87 -15.08
N HIS A 114 -4.09 28.57 -15.29
CA HIS A 114 -5.31 28.05 -15.89
C HIS A 114 -6.42 27.93 -14.82
N PRO A 115 -7.44 28.80 -14.82
CA PRO A 115 -8.51 28.80 -13.81
C PRO A 115 -9.42 27.56 -13.87
N THR A 116 -9.18 26.63 -14.80
CA THR A 116 -10.00 25.44 -15.02
C THR A 116 -9.63 24.23 -14.17
N ILE A 117 -8.46 24.18 -13.51
CA ILE A 117 -8.03 22.97 -12.78
C ILE A 117 -8.60 22.92 -11.35
N ALA A 118 -9.01 24.05 -10.77
CA ALA A 118 -9.56 24.10 -9.41
C ALA A 118 -10.97 23.51 -9.27
N ASN A 119 -11.65 23.17 -10.38
CA ASN A 119 -13.03 22.67 -10.33
C ASN A 119 -13.35 21.63 -11.41
N VAL A 120 -12.36 20.92 -11.96
CA VAL A 120 -12.66 19.66 -12.66
C VAL A 120 -13.07 18.67 -11.58
N ARG A 121 -14.36 18.68 -11.22
CA ARG A 121 -14.96 17.58 -10.47
C ARG A 121 -14.63 16.33 -11.26
N SER A 122 -13.77 15.49 -10.70
CA SER A 122 -13.43 14.20 -11.30
C SER A 122 -14.74 13.55 -11.73
N PRO A 123 -14.88 13.12 -12.99
CA PRO A 123 -16.16 12.65 -13.50
C PRO A 123 -16.64 11.52 -12.59
N GLN A 124 -17.82 11.71 -11.99
CA GLN A 124 -18.31 10.81 -10.95
C GLN A 124 -18.49 9.42 -11.52
N ILE A 125 -17.80 8.44 -10.92
CA ILE A 125 -17.87 7.05 -11.32
C ILE A 125 -19.22 6.50 -10.87
N LYS A 126 -20.05 6.09 -11.83
CA LYS A 126 -21.40 5.55 -11.59
C LYS A 126 -21.44 4.04 -11.57
N SER A 127 -20.45 3.39 -12.17
CA SER A 127 -20.34 1.93 -12.15
C SER A 127 -18.89 1.47 -12.22
N ILE A 128 -18.64 0.27 -11.73
CA ILE A 128 -17.34 -0.40 -11.78
C ILE A 128 -17.48 -1.81 -12.35
N LYS A 129 -16.43 -2.29 -13.01
CA LYS A 129 -16.35 -3.66 -13.52
C LYS A 129 -15.01 -4.27 -13.15
N SER A 130 -15.02 -5.48 -12.59
CA SER A 130 -13.76 -6.18 -12.31
C SER A 130 -13.00 -6.42 -13.62
N LEU A 131 -11.68 -6.28 -13.57
CA LEU A 131 -10.82 -6.63 -14.69
C LEU A 131 -10.67 -8.15 -14.90
N ASP A 132 -11.10 -8.98 -13.94
CA ASP A 132 -10.98 -10.42 -14.06
C ASP A 132 -12.05 -11.03 -14.98
N ASN A 133 -13.34 -10.92 -14.64
CA ASN A 133 -14.43 -11.54 -15.41
C ASN A 133 -15.85 -11.03 -15.08
N SER A 134 -15.99 -9.99 -14.27
CA SER A 134 -17.27 -9.73 -13.59
C SER A 134 -18.24 -8.83 -14.35
N GLN A 135 -19.51 -8.93 -13.97
CA GLN A 135 -20.57 -8.02 -14.37
C GLN A 135 -20.31 -6.60 -13.83
N PRO A 136 -20.80 -5.56 -14.52
CA PRO A 136 -20.76 -4.21 -13.99
C PRO A 136 -21.62 -4.09 -12.73
N ILE A 137 -21.13 -3.30 -11.78
CA ILE A 137 -21.78 -3.03 -10.51
C ILE A 137 -22.02 -1.54 -10.41
N ASN A 138 -23.22 -1.15 -10.01
CA ASN A 138 -23.59 0.25 -9.87
C ASN A 138 -23.08 0.82 -8.54
N LEU A 139 -22.70 2.09 -8.59
CA LEU A 139 -22.30 2.87 -7.42
C LEU A 139 -23.35 3.94 -7.14
N ILE A 140 -23.61 4.17 -5.85
CA ILE A 140 -24.39 5.30 -5.36
C ILE A 140 -23.39 6.27 -4.75
N PRO A 141 -23.16 7.45 -5.36
CA PRO A 141 -22.22 8.42 -4.81
C PRO A 141 -22.74 8.98 -3.48
N LEU A 142 -21.82 9.17 -2.54
CA LEU A 142 -22.02 9.86 -1.28
C LEU A 142 -21.08 11.07 -1.20
N ASP A 143 -21.23 11.87 -0.14
CA ASP A 143 -20.30 12.96 0.14
C ASP A 143 -18.89 12.46 0.42
N ASN A 144 -17.90 13.35 0.28
CA ASN A 144 -16.48 13.08 0.52
C ASN A 144 -15.89 11.96 -0.35
N ASN A 145 -16.35 11.82 -1.60
CA ASN A 145 -15.89 10.80 -2.55
C ASN A 145 -16.10 9.35 -2.09
N LYS A 146 -17.03 9.13 -1.16
CA LYS A 146 -17.46 7.80 -0.74
C LYS A 146 -18.58 7.30 -1.66
N HIS A 147 -18.75 5.99 -1.69
CA HIS A 147 -19.75 5.34 -2.53
C HIS A 147 -20.40 4.18 -1.77
N MET A 148 -21.69 3.94 -2.00
CA MET A 148 -22.30 2.65 -1.70
C MET A 148 -22.33 1.80 -2.98
N ILE A 149 -22.33 0.49 -2.82
CA ILE A 149 -22.35 -0.46 -3.93
C ILE A 149 -23.74 -1.06 -4.04
N SER A 150 -24.43 -0.82 -5.17
CA SER A 150 -25.80 -1.27 -5.41
C SER A 150 -25.82 -2.59 -6.19
N LEU A 151 -26.43 -3.61 -5.59
CA LEU A 151 -26.70 -4.93 -6.17
C LEU A 151 -28.19 -5.23 -6.08
N ASN A 152 -28.86 -5.38 -7.23
CA ASN A 152 -30.29 -5.71 -7.31
C ASN A 152 -31.20 -4.79 -6.46
N GLY A 153 -30.88 -3.49 -6.38
CA GLY A 153 -31.65 -2.49 -5.61
C GLY A 153 -31.36 -2.48 -4.11
N GLN A 154 -30.43 -3.30 -3.64
CA GLN A 154 -29.91 -3.34 -2.27
C GLN A 154 -28.45 -2.92 -2.24
N CYS A 155 -27.89 -2.68 -1.06
CA CYS A 155 -26.52 -2.24 -0.88
C CYS A 155 -25.63 -3.32 -0.27
N LEU A 156 -24.38 -3.34 -0.73
CA LEU A 156 -23.34 -4.18 -0.17
C LEU A 156 -22.97 -3.69 1.23
N PHE A 157 -22.92 -4.61 2.19
CA PHE A 157 -22.51 -4.36 3.57
C PHE A 157 -21.26 -5.19 3.89
N ASN A 158 -20.28 -4.53 4.51
CA ASN A 158 -19.06 -5.15 4.99
C ASN A 158 -18.82 -4.78 6.46
N ASN A 159 -18.92 -5.76 7.36
CA ASN A 159 -18.50 -5.60 8.75
C ASN A 159 -17.11 -6.27 8.92
N PRO A 160 -16.19 -5.66 9.69
CA PRO A 160 -14.88 -6.22 10.02
C PRO A 160 -14.87 -7.69 10.52
N GLN A 161 -15.97 -8.13 11.14
CA GLN A 161 -16.10 -9.47 11.74
C GLN A 161 -16.93 -10.45 10.89
N SER A 162 -17.65 -9.99 9.87
CA SER A 162 -18.63 -10.80 9.13
C SER A 162 -18.26 -11.00 7.66
N LYS A 163 -18.90 -12.01 7.06
CA LYS A 163 -18.94 -12.16 5.59
C LYS A 163 -19.71 -10.99 4.96
N THR A 164 -19.38 -10.71 3.71
CA THR A 164 -20.08 -9.73 2.87
C THR A 164 -21.55 -10.12 2.71
N MET A 165 -22.45 -9.16 2.86
CA MET A 165 -23.90 -9.39 2.75
C MET A 165 -24.56 -8.25 1.95
N VAL A 166 -25.79 -8.49 1.50
CA VAL A 166 -26.59 -7.53 0.75
C VAL A 166 -27.79 -7.17 1.61
N VAL A 167 -27.96 -5.87 1.89
CA VAL A 167 -28.96 -5.34 2.83
C VAL A 167 -29.65 -4.11 2.23
N PRO A 168 -30.78 -3.64 2.79
CA PRO A 168 -31.34 -2.36 2.41
C PRO A 168 -30.31 -1.23 2.53
N CYS A 169 -30.26 -0.36 1.53
CA CYS A 169 -29.34 0.77 1.50
C CYS A 169 -29.61 1.74 2.66
N ASN A 170 -28.57 2.03 3.44
CA ASN A 170 -28.63 2.99 4.54
C ASN A 170 -27.45 3.98 4.44
N GLN A 171 -27.76 5.25 4.18
CA GLN A 171 -26.76 6.31 4.05
C GLN A 171 -26.13 6.74 5.38
N ASP A 172 -26.65 6.26 6.51
CA ASP A 172 -26.09 6.51 7.84
C ASP A 172 -25.21 5.35 8.34
N ASP A 173 -25.11 4.25 7.59
CA ASP A 173 -24.36 3.05 7.99
C ASP A 173 -22.97 3.00 7.34
N PRO A 174 -21.89 3.29 8.09
CA PRO A 174 -20.54 3.34 7.53
C PRO A 174 -20.03 2.00 7.00
N ASN A 175 -20.63 0.87 7.40
CA ASN A 175 -20.28 -0.46 6.87
C ASN A 175 -20.74 -0.67 5.42
N GLN A 176 -21.56 0.24 4.88
CA GLN A 176 -21.98 0.26 3.48
C GLN A 176 -21.15 1.24 2.64
N PHE A 177 -20.14 1.89 3.22
CA PHE A 177 -19.33 2.91 2.54
C PHE A 177 -18.03 2.34 2.02
N PHE A 178 -17.71 2.72 0.79
CA PHE A 178 -16.53 2.30 0.08
C PHE A 178 -15.81 3.49 -0.56
N ASP A 179 -14.48 3.46 -0.48
CA ASP A 179 -13.60 4.39 -1.15
C ASP A 179 -13.15 3.81 -2.49
N LEU A 180 -13.21 4.62 -3.54
CA LEU A 180 -12.57 4.31 -4.82
C LEU A 180 -11.21 4.99 -4.87
N LYS A 181 -10.13 4.21 -4.83
CA LYS A 181 -8.76 4.71 -4.97
C LYS A 181 -8.28 4.46 -6.40
N LEU A 182 -8.10 5.53 -7.16
CA LEU A 182 -7.50 5.46 -8.49
C LEU A 182 -6.03 5.09 -8.35
N VAL A 183 -5.62 4.05 -9.07
CA VAL A 183 -4.25 3.59 -9.18
C VAL A 183 -3.76 3.86 -10.60
N THR A 184 -2.79 4.75 -10.72
CA THR A 184 -2.28 5.25 -12.00
C THR A 184 -0.98 4.58 -12.44
N ASN A 185 -0.22 4.03 -11.50
CA ASN A 185 1.07 3.40 -11.74
C ASN A 185 1.45 2.42 -10.62
N LYS A 186 2.62 1.77 -10.76
CA LYS A 186 3.11 0.76 -9.80
C LYS A 186 3.37 1.32 -8.40
N ASN A 187 4.00 2.49 -8.29
CA ASN A 187 4.31 3.09 -6.98
C ASN A 187 3.03 3.47 -6.24
N ASP A 188 2.08 4.02 -6.98
CA ASP A 188 0.74 4.32 -6.48
C ASP A 188 0.03 3.04 -5.99
N TYR A 189 0.16 1.93 -6.72
CA TYR A 189 -0.40 0.66 -6.29
C TYR A 189 0.23 0.17 -4.98
N ILE A 190 1.56 0.20 -4.88
CA ILE A 190 2.32 -0.19 -3.67
C ILE A 190 1.82 0.58 -2.45
N ASN A 191 1.62 1.90 -2.60
CA ASN A 191 1.17 2.77 -1.50
C ASN A 191 -0.27 2.47 -1.04
N HIS A 192 -1.06 1.79 -1.87
CA HIS A 192 -2.45 1.47 -1.58
C HIS A 192 -2.70 0.01 -1.18
N VAL A 193 -1.68 -0.86 -1.14
CA VAL A 193 -1.83 -2.25 -0.70
C VAL A 193 -1.16 -2.48 0.65
N ASP A 194 -1.65 -3.45 1.40
CA ASP A 194 -1.05 -3.81 2.68
C ASP A 194 0.20 -4.64 2.39
N THR A 195 1.36 -4.02 2.57
CA THR A 195 2.68 -4.63 2.30
C THR A 195 3.11 -5.62 3.39
N LEU A 196 2.39 -5.68 4.51
CA LEU A 196 2.63 -6.63 5.60
C LEU A 196 2.20 -8.05 5.19
N GLY A 197 3.10 -8.79 4.56
CA GLY A 197 2.97 -10.24 4.31
C GLY A 197 2.53 -10.62 2.90
N SER A 198 2.18 -9.65 2.05
CA SER A 198 1.89 -9.89 0.64
C SER A 198 3.20 -10.01 -0.14
N TYR A 199 3.75 -11.22 -0.26
CA TYR A 199 4.78 -11.47 -1.28
C TYR A 199 4.26 -10.94 -2.62
N TYR A 200 5.03 -10.06 -3.26
CA TYR A 200 4.80 -9.62 -4.63
C TYR A 200 4.86 -10.88 -5.50
N ASN A 201 3.72 -11.55 -5.65
CA ASN A 201 3.63 -12.71 -6.52
C ASN A 201 3.77 -12.15 -7.93
N GLU A 202 4.99 -12.22 -8.46
CA GLU A 202 5.36 -11.90 -9.84
C GLU A 202 4.52 -12.68 -10.88
N GLY A 203 3.66 -13.59 -10.45
CA GLY A 203 2.73 -14.39 -11.26
C GLY A 203 1.60 -13.64 -11.96
N ILE A 204 1.64 -12.30 -12.07
CA ILE A 204 0.83 -11.61 -13.10
C ILE A 204 1.54 -11.80 -14.43
N ASN A 205 1.40 -12.99 -15.01
CA ASN A 205 1.97 -13.42 -16.31
C ASN A 205 1.49 -12.61 -17.53
N GLY A 206 0.94 -11.41 -17.35
CA GLY A 206 0.52 -10.48 -18.40
C GLY A 206 0.75 -9.00 -18.09
N GLY A 207 1.45 -8.69 -17.00
CA GLY A 207 1.64 -7.32 -16.52
C GLY A 207 0.36 -6.67 -15.97
N ILE A 208 0.52 -5.71 -15.06
CA ILE A 208 -0.60 -4.91 -14.55
C ILE A 208 -0.87 -3.79 -15.55
N LYS A 209 -2.13 -3.64 -15.98
CA LYS A 209 -2.56 -2.56 -16.87
C LYS A 209 -3.18 -1.44 -16.04
N TYR A 210 -2.55 -0.27 -16.08
CA TYR A 210 -3.04 0.96 -15.46
C TYR A 210 -3.81 1.81 -16.49
N PRO A 211 -4.70 2.73 -16.07
CA PRO A 211 -5.17 2.93 -14.70
C PRO A 211 -6.34 2.01 -14.33
N PHE A 212 -6.51 1.76 -13.03
CA PHE A 212 -7.67 1.05 -12.47
C PHE A 212 -8.00 1.61 -11.09
N HIS A 213 -9.07 1.12 -10.46
CA HIS A 213 -9.46 1.48 -9.10
C HIS A 213 -9.33 0.28 -8.18
N LEU A 214 -8.93 0.55 -6.94
CA LEU A 214 -9.19 -0.31 -5.79
C LEU A 214 -10.46 0.20 -5.10
N VAL A 215 -11.28 -0.74 -4.63
CA VAL A 215 -12.49 -0.43 -3.87
C VAL A 215 -12.25 -0.88 -2.44
N LYS A 216 -12.15 0.07 -1.51
CA LYS A 216 -11.79 -0.20 -0.11
C LYS A 216 -12.98 0.00 0.81
N SER A 217 -13.20 -0.91 1.74
CA SER A 217 -14.13 -0.71 2.85
C SER A 217 -13.64 0.42 3.75
N VAL A 218 -14.51 1.38 4.07
CA VAL A 218 -14.16 2.51 4.94
C VAL A 218 -13.91 2.05 6.39
N THR A 219 -14.62 1.03 6.86
CA THR A 219 -14.54 0.56 8.26
C THR A 219 -13.39 -0.42 8.49
N GLY A 220 -13.03 -1.22 7.49
CA GLY A 220 -12.02 -2.27 7.62
C GLY A 220 -10.75 -2.07 6.81
N GLY A 221 -10.69 -1.09 5.91
CA GLY A 221 -9.54 -0.86 5.01
C GLY A 221 -9.33 -1.94 3.93
N ASN A 222 -9.97 -3.10 4.07
CA ASN A 222 -9.92 -4.24 3.15
C ASN A 222 -10.40 -3.86 1.74
N CYS A 223 -9.80 -4.51 0.74
CA CYS A 223 -10.13 -4.34 -0.66
C CYS A 223 -11.20 -5.34 -1.12
N MET A 224 -12.11 -4.86 -1.95
CA MET A 224 -13.10 -5.68 -2.62
C MET A 224 -12.42 -6.56 -3.68
N GLU A 225 -12.67 -7.85 -3.60
CA GLU A 225 -12.16 -8.88 -4.50
C GLU A 225 -13.32 -9.58 -5.20
N SER A 226 -13.17 -9.82 -6.49
CA SER A 226 -14.10 -10.64 -7.27
C SER A 226 -13.46 -11.98 -7.63
N ASP A 227 -14.14 -13.07 -7.27
CA ASP A 227 -13.79 -14.43 -7.69
C ASP A 227 -15.01 -15.15 -8.26
N LYS A 228 -15.01 -15.44 -9.57
CA LYS A 228 -16.08 -16.19 -10.26
C LYS A 228 -17.50 -15.67 -9.94
N SER A 229 -17.69 -14.34 -9.99
CA SER A 229 -18.94 -13.63 -9.66
C SER A 229 -19.28 -13.51 -8.17
N MET A 230 -18.47 -14.05 -7.27
CA MET A 230 -18.59 -13.78 -5.84
C MET A 230 -17.77 -12.54 -5.46
N ILE A 231 -18.40 -11.62 -4.73
CA ILE A 231 -17.75 -10.45 -4.16
C ILE A 231 -17.39 -10.76 -2.72
N SER A 232 -16.14 -10.50 -2.35
CA SER A 232 -15.65 -10.62 -0.98
C SER A 232 -14.73 -9.45 -0.63
N PHE A 233 -14.44 -9.26 0.65
CA PHE A 233 -13.44 -8.29 1.09
C PHE A 233 -12.26 -9.03 1.72
N ARG A 234 -11.06 -8.69 1.27
CA ARG A 234 -9.79 -9.28 1.71
C ARG A 234 -8.77 -8.17 1.95
N PRO A 235 -7.69 -8.43 2.69
CA PRO A 235 -6.57 -7.51 2.74
C PRO A 235 -6.15 -7.06 1.34
N CYS A 236 -5.77 -5.79 1.21
CA CYS A 236 -5.43 -5.22 -0.08
C CYS A 236 -4.13 -5.84 -0.60
N SER A 237 -4.19 -6.46 -1.76
CA SER A 237 -3.06 -7.19 -2.36
C SER A 237 -2.97 -6.90 -3.85
N MET A 238 -1.79 -7.14 -4.44
CA MET A 238 -1.56 -6.92 -5.87
C MET A 238 -2.12 -8.04 -6.74
N THR A 239 -3.43 -8.27 -6.67
CA THR A 239 -4.14 -9.27 -7.48
C THR A 239 -5.01 -8.62 -8.53
N LYS A 240 -5.16 -9.24 -9.69
CA LYS A 240 -6.10 -8.79 -10.74
C LYS A 240 -7.55 -8.82 -10.25
N LYS A 241 -7.87 -9.70 -9.30
CA LYS A 241 -9.21 -9.87 -8.72
C LYS A 241 -9.69 -8.65 -7.93
N GLN A 242 -8.77 -7.80 -7.45
CA GLN A 242 -9.06 -6.58 -6.72
C GLN A 242 -9.01 -5.32 -7.60
N GLN A 243 -8.78 -5.46 -8.91
CA GLN A 243 -8.69 -4.33 -9.84
C GLN A 243 -10.02 -4.08 -10.53
N TRP A 244 -10.49 -2.83 -10.46
CA TRP A 244 -11.79 -2.42 -10.96
C TRP A 244 -11.65 -1.29 -11.97
N LYS A 245 -12.30 -1.42 -13.13
CA LYS A 245 -12.43 -0.33 -14.09
C LYS A 245 -13.65 0.50 -13.74
N GLY A 246 -13.48 1.81 -13.59
CA GLY A 246 -14.58 2.75 -13.35
C GLY A 246 -15.18 3.28 -14.65
N PHE A 247 -16.49 3.52 -14.65
CA PHE A 247 -17.24 4.12 -15.75
C PHE A 247 -18.11 5.26 -15.23
N THR A 248 -18.23 6.32 -16.02
CA THR A 248 -18.99 7.53 -15.71
C THR A 248 -20.48 7.40 -16.03
N GLU A 249 -20.85 6.34 -16.75
CA GLU A 249 -22.22 6.00 -17.12
C GLU A 249 -22.66 4.74 -16.37
N HIS A 250 -23.96 4.61 -16.16
CA HIS A 250 -24.53 3.33 -15.71
C HIS A 250 -24.41 2.34 -16.85
N GLN A 251 -23.67 1.27 -16.63
CA GLN A 251 -23.63 0.17 -17.59
C GLN A 251 -24.91 -0.64 -17.40
N LYS A 252 -25.83 -0.57 -18.37
CA LYS A 252 -27.02 -1.43 -18.37
C LYS A 252 -26.55 -2.88 -18.51
N CYS A 253 -26.92 -3.74 -17.57
CA CYS A 253 -26.85 -5.18 -17.79
C CYS A 253 -27.76 -5.49 -18.98
N LEU A 254 -27.20 -6.08 -20.04
CA LEU A 254 -28.02 -6.66 -21.11
C LEU A 254 -28.70 -7.88 -20.47
N GLY A 255 -30.01 -7.75 -20.23
CA GLY A 255 -30.86 -8.84 -19.74
C GLY A 255 -31.06 -9.92 -20.79
#